data_AF-A0A0B3YBG4-F1
#
_entry.id   AF-A0A0B3YBG4-F1
#
_cell.length_a   1.000
_cell.length_b   1.000
_cell.length_c   1.000
_cell.angle_alpha   90.00
_cell.angle_beta   90.00
_cell.angle_gamma   90.00
#
_symmetry.space_group_name_H-M   'P 1'
#
loop_
_entity.id
_entity.type
_entity.pdbx_description
1 polymer ?
#
loop_
_entity_poly.entity_id
_entity_poly.type
_entity_poly.pdbx_seq_one_letter_code
_entity_poly.pdbx_strand_id
1 'polypeptide(L)'
;MSKLFGWFSKNKKAEKQKAQAEEEARLKAEAEAQAKAQAEEEARVKAEAEAQAKAQAEEEARAKAEAEAQAKAKAEEEARLKAEAEAQAKAQAEEEARAKAEAEAQAKAQAEAEARAKAEAEAQAKAQAEEEARAKAEAEAQAKAQAEAEARAKAEAEAQAKAQAEEEARAKAEAEAQAKAQAEAEARAKAEAEAQAKAQAEEEARAKAVAEAQAKAQAEDEARAKAEAEAQAKAKAEEKPKEKKSLFARLKESLSRTKENLGSGIVSLFKGKTIDDELYEDLETQLLVADVGMDTTQKIIDHLTDSASRKDLKDAEALLEIMKQQMSGMLSQVNQPLSEVMQAHDSSEGPFVILMVGVNGVGKTTTIGKLAKQFQQEGKKVMLAAGDTFRAAAVEQLQVWGERNDIPVIAQHTGADSASVLYDALEAAKSRGTDILIADTAGRLQNKNNLMEELKKVVRVMKKINPNAPHEVMLTLDAGTGQNAISQAKLFNEAVGLTGITLTKLDGTAKGGVIFSIADKFKIPIRYIGVGESIDDLRQFDGQEFIDALFSEMDTPES
;
A
#
# COMPACT_ATOMS: atom_id res chain seq x y z
N MET A 1 71.43 28.54 175.54
CA MET A 1 71.08 27.58 174.47
C MET A 1 69.61 27.71 174.07
N SER A 2 69.22 28.69 173.24
CA SER A 2 67.83 28.79 172.74
C SER A 2 67.72 29.39 171.32
N LYS A 3 68.86 29.71 170.68
CA LYS A 3 68.90 30.28 169.31
C LYS A 3 69.18 29.26 168.19
N LEU A 4 69.41 27.98 168.49
CA LEU A 4 69.69 26.95 167.47
C LEU A 4 68.47 26.11 167.04
N PHE A 5 67.39 26.03 167.84
CA PHE A 5 66.27 25.12 167.54
C PHE A 5 65.17 25.72 166.64
N GLY A 6 65.07 27.05 166.56
CA GLY A 6 64.08 27.74 165.72
C GLY A 6 64.42 27.84 164.23
N TRP A 7 65.69 27.68 163.86
CA TRP A 7 66.14 27.77 162.46
C TRP A 7 65.86 26.47 161.67
N PHE A 8 65.92 25.31 162.33
CA PHE A 8 65.69 24.00 161.69
C PHE A 8 64.22 23.74 161.31
N SER A 9 63.25 24.30 162.05
CA SER A 9 61.80 24.07 161.81
C SER A 9 61.25 24.85 160.61
N LYS A 10 61.73 26.08 160.37
CA LYS A 10 61.32 26.90 159.21
C LYS A 10 61.82 26.33 157.88
N ASN A 11 63.03 25.77 157.86
CA ASN A 11 63.63 25.25 156.62
C ASN A 11 62.89 24.01 156.10
N LYS A 12 62.46 23.12 157.01
CA LYS A 12 61.73 21.89 156.65
C LYS A 12 60.31 22.16 156.10
N LYS A 13 59.69 23.28 156.49
CA LYS A 13 58.35 23.66 156.01
C LYS A 13 58.40 24.32 154.62
N ALA A 14 59.45 25.10 154.34
CA ALA A 14 59.68 25.70 153.04
C ALA A 14 60.06 24.65 151.97
N GLU A 15 60.90 23.66 152.32
CA GLU A 15 61.20 22.54 151.41
C GLU A 15 59.97 21.70 151.09
N LYS A 16 59.10 21.45 152.08
CA LYS A 16 57.86 20.68 151.84
C LYS A 16 56.87 21.42 150.94
N GLN A 17 56.75 22.74 151.08
CA GLN A 17 55.90 23.56 150.20
C GLN A 17 56.47 23.67 148.79
N LYS A 18 57.80 23.78 148.65
CA LYS A 18 58.46 23.79 147.34
C LYS A 18 58.29 22.44 146.62
N ALA A 19 58.48 21.33 147.34
CA ALA A 19 58.25 19.99 146.80
C ALA A 19 56.78 19.77 146.37
N GLN A 20 55.81 20.25 147.16
CA GLN A 20 54.39 20.19 146.80
C GLN A 20 54.06 21.04 145.55
N ALA A 21 54.62 22.25 145.45
CA ALA A 21 54.40 23.10 144.28
C ALA A 21 55.07 22.54 143.01
N GLU A 22 56.25 21.93 143.13
CA GLU A 22 56.92 21.24 142.02
C GLU A 22 56.16 19.98 141.59
N GLU A 23 55.60 19.22 142.55
CA GLU A 23 54.75 18.05 142.27
C GLU A 23 53.43 18.45 141.60
N GLU A 24 52.76 19.50 142.07
CA GLU A 24 51.53 20.04 141.47
C GLU A 24 51.78 20.61 140.07
N ALA A 25 52.89 21.32 139.87
CA ALA A 25 53.30 21.79 138.54
C ALA A 25 53.62 20.63 137.58
N ARG A 26 54.25 19.55 138.09
CA ARG A 26 54.53 18.35 137.30
C ARG A 26 53.25 17.64 136.90
N LEU A 27 52.32 17.46 137.83
CA LEU A 27 51.02 16.84 137.57
C LEU A 27 50.17 17.66 136.59
N LYS A 28 50.21 19.00 136.70
CA LYS A 28 49.52 19.89 135.76
C LYS A 28 50.14 19.81 134.36
N ALA A 29 51.47 19.81 134.26
CA ALA A 29 52.16 19.65 132.98
C ALA A 29 51.90 18.26 132.35
N GLU A 30 51.83 17.22 133.18
CA GLU A 30 51.51 15.86 132.73
C GLU A 30 50.04 15.75 132.25
N ALA A 31 49.10 16.36 132.96
CA ALA A 31 47.70 16.43 132.55
C ALA A 31 47.50 17.24 131.26
N GLU A 32 48.22 18.36 131.10
CA GLU A 32 48.18 19.17 129.88
C GLU A 32 48.82 18.44 128.69
N ALA A 33 49.92 17.70 128.92
CA ALA A 33 50.53 16.85 127.91
C ALA A 33 49.61 15.67 127.52
N GLN A 34 48.92 15.05 128.48
CA GLN A 34 47.93 14.00 128.20
C GLN A 34 46.72 14.54 127.43
N ALA A 35 46.18 15.70 127.81
CA ALA A 35 45.07 16.33 127.10
C ALA A 35 45.45 16.71 125.67
N LYS A 36 46.67 17.23 125.47
CA LYS A 36 47.19 17.54 124.14
C LYS A 36 47.39 16.28 123.30
N ALA A 37 47.93 15.21 123.87
CA ALA A 37 48.10 13.93 123.19
C ALA A 37 46.75 13.30 122.80
N GLN A 38 45.75 13.36 123.69
CA GLN A 38 44.38 12.90 123.40
C GLN A 38 43.73 13.72 122.28
N ALA A 39 43.86 15.05 122.30
CA ALA A 39 43.33 15.91 121.25
C ALA A 39 44.02 15.68 119.89
N GLU A 40 45.34 15.45 119.87
CA GLU A 40 46.08 15.10 118.65
C GLU A 40 45.67 13.70 118.13
N GLU A 41 45.43 12.74 119.03
CA GLU A 41 44.96 11.40 118.67
C GLU A 41 43.53 11.43 118.12
N GLU A 42 42.61 12.14 118.76
CA GLU A 42 41.24 12.34 118.26
C GLU A 42 41.22 13.05 116.90
N ALA A 43 42.05 14.09 116.73
CA ALA A 43 42.18 14.78 115.45
C ALA A 43 42.72 13.86 114.35
N ARG A 44 43.71 13.00 114.67
CA ARG A 44 44.25 12.01 113.74
C ARG A 44 43.20 10.97 113.35
N VAL A 45 42.47 10.42 114.33
CA VAL A 45 41.39 9.44 114.07
C VAL A 45 40.27 10.04 113.24
N LYS A 46 39.88 11.30 113.51
CA LYS A 46 38.88 11.99 112.71
C LYS A 46 39.35 12.25 111.27
N ALA A 47 40.60 12.68 111.10
CA ALA A 47 41.18 12.89 109.77
C ALA A 47 41.30 11.58 108.97
N GLU A 48 41.65 10.47 109.64
CA GLU A 48 41.70 9.14 109.03
C GLU A 48 40.30 8.65 108.64
N ALA A 49 39.29 8.86 109.49
CA ALA A 49 37.89 8.52 109.17
C ALA A 49 37.34 9.35 108.01
N GLU A 50 37.61 10.66 107.95
CA GLU A 50 37.22 11.51 106.81
C GLU A 50 37.93 11.11 105.52
N ALA A 51 39.22 10.75 105.59
CA ALA A 51 39.97 10.25 104.45
C ALA A 51 39.43 8.91 103.93
N GLN A 52 39.09 7.98 104.83
CA GLN A 52 38.47 6.69 104.49
C GLN A 52 37.09 6.88 103.86
N ALA A 53 36.24 7.74 104.44
CA ALA A 53 34.91 8.03 103.90
C ALA A 53 35.00 8.67 102.50
N LYS A 54 35.96 9.59 102.29
CA LYS A 54 36.20 10.19 100.98
C LYS A 54 36.70 9.17 99.95
N ALA A 55 37.60 8.28 100.35
CA ALA A 55 38.10 7.22 99.48
C ALA A 55 36.98 6.24 99.07
N GLN A 56 36.14 5.83 100.02
CA GLN A 56 34.98 4.96 99.75
C GLN A 56 33.97 5.63 98.81
N ALA A 57 33.66 6.91 99.02
CA ALA A 57 32.75 7.65 98.14
C ALA A 57 33.32 7.81 96.71
N GLU A 58 34.63 8.00 96.56
CA GLU A 58 35.28 8.07 95.25
C GLU A 58 35.30 6.70 94.54
N GLU A 59 35.51 5.62 95.28
CA GLU A 59 35.45 4.25 94.76
C GLU A 59 34.03 3.88 94.29
N GLU A 60 33.00 4.18 95.09
CA GLU A 60 31.60 3.96 94.73
C GLU A 60 31.19 4.78 93.49
N ALA A 61 31.62 6.05 93.41
CA ALA A 61 31.37 6.90 92.26
C ALA A 61 32.04 6.36 90.98
N ARG A 62 33.28 5.85 91.08
CA ARG A 62 33.99 5.22 89.96
C ARG A 62 33.30 3.92 89.52
N ALA A 63 32.90 3.07 90.46
CA ALA A 63 32.19 1.82 90.17
C ALA A 63 30.84 2.08 89.48
N LYS A 64 30.09 3.10 89.91
CA LYS A 64 28.83 3.50 89.28
C LYS A 64 29.04 4.05 87.87
N ALA A 65 30.05 4.89 87.65
CA ALA A 65 30.38 5.43 86.34
C ALA A 65 30.83 4.32 85.36
N GLU A 66 31.60 3.34 85.83
CA GLU A 66 32.01 2.20 85.03
C GLU A 66 30.81 1.31 84.66
N ALA A 67 29.91 1.03 85.61
CA ALA A 67 28.70 0.27 85.34
C ALA A 67 27.78 0.96 84.33
N GLU A 68 27.61 2.28 84.41
CA GLU A 68 26.82 3.06 83.46
C GLU A 68 27.46 3.07 82.07
N ALA A 69 28.79 3.21 81.98
CA ALA A 69 29.52 3.13 80.72
C ALA A 69 29.40 1.74 80.07
N GLN A 70 29.52 0.66 80.85
CA GLN A 70 29.34 -0.70 80.37
C GLN A 70 27.90 -0.97 79.90
N ALA A 71 26.90 -0.46 80.61
CA ALA A 71 25.49 -0.59 80.21
C ALA A 71 25.22 0.15 78.89
N LYS A 72 25.76 1.37 78.75
CA LYS A 72 25.63 2.15 77.51
C LYS A 72 26.33 1.47 76.32
N ALA A 73 27.54 0.96 76.52
CA ALA A 73 28.27 0.24 75.48
C ALA A 73 27.53 -1.02 75.00
N LYS A 74 26.96 -1.80 75.93
CA LYS A 74 26.14 -2.98 75.59
C LYS A 74 24.88 -2.59 74.81
N ALA A 75 24.19 -1.52 75.21
CA ALA A 75 22.99 -1.05 74.51
C ALA A 75 23.31 -0.54 73.10
N GLU A 76 24.43 0.16 72.90
CA GLU A 76 24.89 0.59 71.58
C GLU A 76 25.29 -0.59 70.69
N GLU A 77 25.95 -1.60 71.25
CA GLU A 77 26.31 -2.82 70.51
C GLU A 77 25.07 -3.63 70.10
N GLU A 78 24.10 -3.81 71.00
CA GLU A 78 22.84 -4.50 70.70
C GLU A 78 22.02 -3.76 69.63
N ALA A 79 21.96 -2.43 69.71
CA ALA A 79 21.31 -1.60 68.70
C ALA A 79 21.99 -1.72 67.33
N ARG A 80 23.33 -1.74 67.29
CA ARG A 80 24.09 -1.92 66.05
C ARG A 80 23.84 -3.30 65.44
N LEU A 81 23.89 -4.36 66.23
CA LEU A 81 23.64 -5.73 65.76
C LEU A 81 22.22 -5.90 65.23
N LYS A 82 21.22 -5.29 65.89
CA LYS A 82 19.83 -5.29 65.41
C LYS A 82 19.68 -4.56 64.07
N ALA A 83 20.30 -3.40 63.93
CA ALA A 83 20.27 -2.63 62.68
C ALA A 83 20.97 -3.37 61.53
N GLU A 84 22.09 -4.04 61.81
CA GLU A 84 22.81 -4.85 60.82
C GLU A 84 21.98 -6.07 60.38
N ALA A 85 21.34 -6.77 61.33
CA ALA A 85 20.46 -7.89 61.02
C ALA A 85 19.24 -7.47 60.17
N GLU A 86 18.63 -6.32 60.48
CA GLU A 86 17.50 -5.79 59.71
C GLU A 86 17.93 -5.37 58.29
N ALA A 87 19.11 -4.76 58.14
CA ALA A 87 19.67 -4.41 56.84
C ALA A 87 19.98 -5.65 56.00
N GLN A 88 20.56 -6.70 56.59
CA GLN A 88 20.83 -7.96 55.91
C GLN A 88 19.54 -8.67 55.48
N ALA A 89 18.53 -8.72 56.36
CA ALA A 89 17.23 -9.31 56.02
C ALA A 89 16.54 -8.57 54.87
N LYS A 90 16.61 -7.24 54.86
CA LYS A 90 16.06 -6.42 53.78
C LYS A 90 16.80 -6.65 52.45
N ALA A 91 18.13 -6.72 52.48
CA ALA A 91 18.94 -6.98 51.29
C ALA A 91 18.66 -8.38 50.71
N GLN A 92 18.53 -9.40 51.55
CA GLN A 92 18.17 -10.76 51.11
C GLN A 92 16.77 -10.81 50.48
N ALA A 93 15.78 -10.13 51.09
CA ALA A 93 14.43 -10.07 50.53
C ALA A 93 14.38 -9.36 49.17
N GLU A 94 15.18 -8.30 48.99
CA GLU A 94 15.28 -7.57 47.72
C GLU A 94 15.98 -8.40 46.64
N GLU A 95 17.02 -9.15 47.00
CA GLU A 95 17.71 -10.09 46.09
C GLU A 95 16.78 -11.24 45.66
N GLU A 96 16.05 -11.85 46.59
CA GLU A 96 15.09 -12.91 46.29
C GLU A 96 13.94 -12.41 45.40
N ALA A 97 13.41 -11.21 45.67
CA ALA A 97 12.39 -10.59 44.83
C ALA A 97 12.89 -10.33 43.40
N ARG A 98 14.14 -9.85 43.26
CA ARG A 98 14.77 -9.62 41.96
C ARG A 98 15.00 -10.93 41.20
N ALA A 99 15.50 -11.97 41.87
CA ALA A 99 15.71 -13.28 41.27
C ALA A 99 14.39 -13.90 40.78
N LYS A 100 13.31 -13.77 41.57
CA LYS A 100 11.97 -14.25 41.19
C LYS A 100 11.42 -13.50 39.96
N ALA A 101 11.57 -12.17 39.93
CA ALA A 101 11.14 -11.36 38.78
C ALA A 101 11.92 -11.69 37.50
N GLU A 102 13.23 -11.94 37.61
CA GLU A 102 14.06 -12.35 36.48
C GLU A 102 13.67 -13.74 35.96
N ALA A 103 13.43 -14.71 36.85
CA ALA A 103 12.97 -16.04 36.48
C ALA A 103 11.60 -16.01 35.77
N GLU A 104 10.66 -15.19 36.25
CA GLU A 104 9.34 -15.02 35.62
C GLU A 104 9.46 -14.36 34.24
N ALA A 105 10.31 -13.35 34.09
CA ALA A 105 10.58 -12.71 32.80
C ALA A 105 11.22 -13.69 31.79
N GLN A 106 12.18 -14.51 32.22
CA GLN A 106 12.80 -15.54 31.38
C GLN A 106 11.78 -16.61 30.95
N ALA A 107 10.94 -17.09 31.87
CA ALA A 107 9.90 -18.07 31.56
C ALA A 107 8.88 -17.53 30.54
N LYS A 108 8.47 -16.26 30.69
CA LYS A 108 7.57 -15.60 29.73
C LYS A 108 8.22 -15.45 28.35
N ALA A 109 9.49 -15.03 28.31
CA ALA A 109 10.23 -14.90 27.05
C ALA A 109 10.40 -16.25 26.34
N GLN A 110 10.66 -17.32 27.07
CA GLN A 110 10.74 -18.68 26.52
C GLN A 110 9.39 -19.14 25.95
N ALA A 111 8.28 -18.93 26.68
CA ALA A 111 6.95 -19.28 26.21
C ALA A 111 6.55 -18.51 24.93
N GLU A 112 6.88 -17.22 24.86
CA GLU A 112 6.64 -16.40 23.66
C GLU A 112 7.48 -16.87 22.46
N ALA A 113 8.75 -17.23 22.69
CA ALA A 113 9.62 -17.76 21.65
C ALA A 113 9.14 -19.11 21.11
N GLU A 114 8.69 -20.00 22.00
CA GLU A 114 8.16 -21.32 21.63
C GLU A 114 6.83 -21.21 20.86
N ALA A 115 5.94 -20.29 21.28
CA ALA A 115 4.70 -19.99 20.57
C ALA A 115 4.98 -19.44 19.15
N ARG A 116 5.97 -18.54 19.02
CA ARG A 116 6.38 -17.99 17.73
C ARG A 116 6.97 -19.06 16.81
N ALA A 117 7.82 -19.94 17.34
CA ALA A 117 8.40 -21.05 16.58
C ALA A 117 7.32 -22.02 16.07
N LYS A 118 6.32 -22.33 16.90
CA LYS A 118 5.19 -23.19 16.50
C LYS A 118 4.34 -22.53 15.40
N ALA A 119 4.04 -21.24 15.52
CA ALA A 119 3.29 -20.51 14.50
C ALA A 119 4.05 -20.44 13.16
N GLU A 120 5.37 -20.26 13.21
CA GLU A 120 6.22 -20.25 12.02
C GLU A 120 6.28 -21.63 11.34
N ALA A 121 6.39 -22.71 12.11
CA ALA A 121 6.36 -24.06 11.59
C ALA A 121 5.00 -24.40 10.93
N GLU A 122 3.89 -23.99 11.54
CA GLU A 122 2.55 -24.19 10.97
C GLU A 122 2.35 -23.39 9.68
N ALA A 123 2.85 -22.15 9.62
CA ALA A 123 2.82 -21.33 8.42
C ALA A 123 3.66 -21.94 7.28
N GLN A 124 4.84 -22.46 7.58
CA GLN A 124 5.70 -23.15 6.61
C GLN A 124 5.04 -24.43 6.08
N ALA A 125 4.44 -25.25 6.95
CA ALA A 125 3.73 -26.46 6.54
C ALA A 125 2.54 -26.15 5.61
N LYS A 126 1.77 -25.09 5.93
CA LYS A 126 0.66 -24.64 5.09
C LYS A 126 1.15 -24.12 3.73
N ALA A 127 2.24 -23.36 3.70
CA ALA A 127 2.82 -22.86 2.46
C ALA A 127 3.30 -24.00 1.56
N GLN A 128 3.96 -25.01 2.11
CA GLN A 128 4.39 -26.20 1.37
C GLN A 128 3.20 -26.97 0.79
N ALA A 129 2.12 -27.15 1.57
CA ALA A 129 0.91 -27.81 1.08
C ALA A 129 0.20 -27.03 -0.05
N GLU A 130 0.15 -25.70 0.04
CA GLU A 130 -0.39 -24.84 -1.03
C GLU A 130 0.47 -24.89 -2.30
N GLU A 131 1.80 -24.93 -2.16
CA GLU A 131 2.73 -25.06 -3.28
C GLU A 131 2.56 -26.40 -4.01
N GLU A 132 2.47 -27.51 -3.26
CA GLU A 132 2.24 -28.84 -3.84
C GLU A 132 0.87 -28.93 -4.54
N ALA A 133 -0.18 -28.36 -3.94
CA ALA A 133 -1.50 -28.29 -4.57
C ALA A 133 -1.49 -27.47 -5.86
N ARG A 134 -0.77 -26.34 -5.88
CA ARG A 134 -0.62 -25.49 -7.07
C ARG A 134 0.15 -26.21 -8.18
N ALA A 135 1.24 -26.89 -7.85
CA ALA A 135 2.03 -27.66 -8.81
C ALA A 135 1.18 -28.76 -9.47
N LYS A 136 0.35 -29.45 -8.68
CA LYS A 136 -0.57 -30.47 -9.21
C LYS A 136 -1.63 -29.88 -10.14
N ALA A 137 -2.24 -28.75 -9.75
CA ALA A 137 -3.25 -28.08 -10.57
C ALA A 137 -2.65 -27.52 -11.88
N GLU A 138 -1.43 -27.00 -11.84
CA GLU A 138 -0.73 -26.51 -13.02
C GLU A 138 -0.37 -27.64 -14.00
N ALA A 139 0.10 -28.78 -13.49
CA ALA A 139 0.34 -29.96 -14.31
C ALA A 139 -0.94 -30.48 -14.99
N GLU A 140 -2.07 -30.50 -14.27
CA GLU A 140 -3.37 -30.92 -14.83
C GLU A 140 -3.88 -29.93 -15.90
N ALA A 141 -3.71 -28.62 -15.67
CA ALA A 141 -4.07 -27.59 -16.64
C ALA A 141 -3.21 -27.64 -17.91
N GLN A 142 -1.89 -27.87 -17.77
CA GLN A 142 -1.00 -28.04 -18.91
C GLN A 142 -1.35 -29.28 -19.73
N ALA A 143 -1.64 -30.41 -19.08
CA ALA A 143 -2.07 -31.63 -19.75
C ALA A 143 -3.38 -31.42 -20.55
N LYS A 144 -4.35 -30.71 -19.96
CA LYS A 144 -5.61 -30.38 -20.64
C LYS A 144 -5.39 -29.44 -21.83
N ALA A 145 -4.58 -28.39 -21.66
CA ALA A 145 -4.28 -27.44 -22.73
C ALA A 145 -3.56 -28.12 -23.91
N GLN A 146 -2.63 -29.04 -23.63
CA GLN A 146 -1.94 -29.80 -24.65
C GLN A 146 -2.88 -30.72 -25.43
N ALA A 147 -3.82 -31.39 -24.74
CA ALA A 147 -4.84 -32.21 -25.39
C ALA A 147 -5.81 -31.39 -26.27
N GLU A 148 -6.22 -30.20 -25.82
CA GLU A 148 -7.06 -29.29 -26.61
C GLU A 148 -6.31 -28.74 -27.84
N ALA A 149 -5.01 -28.44 -27.70
CA ALA A 149 -4.16 -27.99 -28.81
C ALA A 149 -3.99 -29.09 -29.87
N GLU A 150 -3.72 -30.33 -29.48
CA GLU A 150 -3.66 -31.47 -30.41
C GLU A 150 -4.99 -31.70 -31.12
N ALA A 151 -6.11 -31.62 -30.40
CA ALA A 151 -7.44 -31.78 -30.99
C ALA A 151 -7.73 -30.68 -32.03
N ARG A 152 -7.36 -29.43 -31.73
CA ARG A 152 -7.54 -28.29 -32.65
C ARG A 152 -6.64 -28.42 -33.88
N ALA A 153 -5.37 -28.79 -33.71
CA ALA A 153 -4.44 -29.00 -34.82
C ALA A 153 -4.94 -30.10 -35.77
N LYS A 154 -5.50 -31.19 -35.22
CA LYS A 154 -6.09 -32.27 -36.02
C LYS A 154 -7.32 -31.81 -36.81
N ALA A 155 -8.23 -31.06 -36.17
CA ALA A 155 -9.42 -30.52 -36.83
C ALA A 155 -9.07 -29.51 -37.94
N GLU A 156 -8.05 -28.68 -37.72
CA GLU A 156 -7.59 -27.69 -38.68
C GLU A 156 -6.91 -28.35 -39.90
N ALA A 157 -6.11 -29.40 -39.68
CA ALA A 157 -5.54 -30.21 -40.74
C ALA A 157 -6.62 -30.91 -41.59
N GLU A 158 -7.66 -31.45 -40.95
CA GLU A 158 -8.77 -32.11 -41.64
C GLU A 158 -9.61 -31.12 -42.46
N ALA A 159 -9.84 -29.91 -41.94
CA ALA A 159 -10.51 -28.83 -42.66
C ALA A 159 -9.70 -28.34 -43.88
N GLN A 160 -8.39 -28.17 -43.73
CA GLN A 160 -7.50 -27.79 -44.84
C GLN A 160 -7.47 -28.85 -45.94
N ALA A 161 -7.38 -30.14 -45.57
CA ALA A 161 -7.41 -31.24 -46.54
C ALA A 161 -8.73 -31.27 -47.32
N LYS A 162 -9.87 -31.03 -46.65
CA LYS A 162 -11.18 -30.97 -47.30
C LYS A 162 -11.30 -29.77 -48.24
N ALA A 163 -10.82 -28.60 -47.84
CA ALA A 163 -10.84 -27.40 -48.67
C ALA A 163 -9.98 -27.56 -49.93
N GLN A 164 -8.79 -28.14 -49.81
CA GLN A 164 -7.93 -28.45 -50.96
C GLN A 164 -8.60 -29.42 -51.94
N ALA A 165 -9.26 -30.47 -51.42
CA ALA A 165 -9.98 -31.42 -52.27
C ALA A 165 -11.17 -30.78 -53.02
N GLU A 166 -11.91 -29.86 -52.38
CA GLU A 166 -12.99 -29.11 -53.03
C GLU A 166 -12.47 -28.15 -54.12
N GLU A 167 -11.35 -27.47 -53.85
CA GLU A 167 -10.72 -26.58 -54.82
C GLU A 167 -10.21 -27.34 -56.06
N GLU A 168 -9.57 -28.49 -55.85
CA GLU A 168 -9.07 -29.35 -56.93
C GLU A 168 -10.22 -29.94 -57.77
N ALA A 169 -11.32 -30.34 -57.11
CA ALA A 169 -12.52 -30.81 -57.80
C ALA A 169 -13.19 -29.70 -58.64
N ARG A 170 -13.24 -28.47 -58.11
CA ARG A 170 -13.80 -27.31 -58.81
C ARG A 170 -12.95 -26.93 -60.02
N ALA A 171 -11.62 -26.90 -59.87
CA ALA A 171 -10.69 -26.62 -60.96
C ALA A 171 -10.83 -27.64 -62.11
N LYS A 172 -10.99 -28.93 -61.77
CA LYS A 172 -11.20 -30.00 -62.75
C LYS A 172 -12.52 -29.84 -63.50
N ALA A 173 -13.61 -29.53 -62.79
CA ALA A 173 -14.92 -29.29 -63.41
C ALA A 173 -14.93 -28.06 -64.33
N GLU A 174 -14.22 -26.99 -63.94
CA GLU A 174 -14.11 -25.77 -64.74
C GLU A 174 -13.28 -25.99 -66.02
N ALA A 175 -12.20 -26.77 -65.94
CA ALA A 175 -11.41 -27.17 -67.11
C ALA A 175 -12.22 -28.04 -68.09
N GLU A 176 -13.02 -28.98 -67.57
CA GLU A 176 -13.87 -29.86 -68.40
C GLU A 176 -15.00 -29.08 -69.10
N ALA A 177 -15.59 -28.09 -68.40
CA ALA A 177 -16.57 -27.18 -68.97
C ALA A 177 -15.97 -26.28 -70.08
N GLN A 178 -14.77 -25.75 -69.87
CA GLN A 178 -14.06 -24.96 -70.89
C GLN A 178 -13.73 -25.80 -72.12
N ALA A 179 -13.24 -27.02 -71.96
CA ALA A 179 -12.94 -27.93 -73.07
C ALA A 179 -14.20 -28.25 -73.90
N LYS A 180 -15.33 -28.50 -73.23
CA LYS A 180 -16.61 -28.75 -73.91
C LYS A 180 -17.10 -27.53 -74.68
N ALA A 181 -17.02 -26.34 -74.08
CA ALA A 181 -17.40 -25.08 -74.74
C ALA A 181 -16.53 -24.79 -75.97
N GLN A 182 -15.23 -25.08 -75.89
CA GLN A 182 -14.29 -24.89 -76.99
C GLN A 182 -14.57 -25.86 -78.15
N ALA A 183 -14.89 -27.12 -77.85
CA ALA A 183 -15.29 -28.11 -78.84
C ALA A 183 -16.62 -27.77 -79.53
N GLU A 184 -17.62 -27.27 -78.78
CA GLU A 184 -18.88 -26.77 -79.36
C GLU A 184 -18.64 -25.54 -80.25
N ALA A 185 -17.75 -24.63 -79.85
CA ALA A 185 -17.40 -23.46 -80.66
C ALA A 185 -16.70 -23.85 -81.97
N GLU A 186 -15.74 -24.79 -81.95
CA GLU A 186 -15.10 -25.32 -83.17
C GLU A 186 -16.10 -26.04 -84.07
N ALA A 187 -17.00 -26.85 -83.51
CA ALA A 187 -18.03 -27.54 -84.29
C ALA A 187 -18.97 -26.54 -84.97
N ARG A 188 -19.35 -25.47 -84.25
CA ARG A 188 -20.21 -24.41 -84.79
C ARG A 188 -19.49 -23.63 -85.88
N ALA A 189 -18.22 -23.27 -85.69
CA ALA A 189 -17.41 -22.59 -86.70
C ALA A 189 -17.24 -23.44 -87.98
N LYS A 190 -17.06 -24.76 -87.83
CA LYS A 190 -16.96 -25.68 -88.97
C LYS A 190 -18.28 -25.82 -89.73
N ALA A 191 -19.40 -25.89 -89.01
CA ALA A 191 -20.74 -25.92 -89.61
C ALA A 191 -21.06 -24.60 -90.33
N GLU A 192 -20.66 -23.47 -89.76
CA GLU A 192 -20.83 -22.15 -90.35
C GLU A 192 -19.97 -21.98 -91.61
N ALA A 193 -18.73 -22.50 -91.60
CA ALA A 193 -17.86 -22.54 -92.77
C ALA A 193 -18.40 -23.46 -93.88
N GLU A 194 -18.95 -24.64 -93.55
CA GLU A 194 -19.63 -25.50 -94.53
C GLU A 194 -20.89 -24.84 -95.10
N ALA A 195 -21.68 -24.16 -94.26
CA ALA A 195 -22.86 -23.42 -94.70
C ALA A 195 -22.47 -22.25 -95.62
N GLN A 196 -21.40 -21.53 -95.31
CA GLN A 196 -20.86 -20.46 -96.17
C GLN A 196 -20.30 -21.00 -97.49
N ALA A 197 -19.58 -22.12 -97.47
CA ALA A 197 -19.08 -22.75 -98.70
C ALA A 197 -20.22 -23.26 -99.59
N LYS A 198 -21.28 -23.81 -98.98
CA LYS A 198 -22.49 -24.25 -99.69
C LYS A 198 -23.28 -23.06 -100.24
N ALA A 199 -23.39 -21.97 -99.46
CA ALA A 199 -24.01 -20.73 -99.90
C ALA A 199 -23.23 -20.06 -101.03
N GLN A 200 -21.90 -20.06 -100.99
CA GLN A 200 -21.04 -19.56 -102.08
C GLN A 200 -21.17 -20.42 -103.34
N ALA A 201 -21.27 -21.75 -103.21
CA ALA A 201 -21.54 -22.63 -104.35
C ALA A 201 -22.95 -22.44 -104.93
N GLU A 202 -23.95 -22.19 -104.08
CA GLU A 202 -25.32 -21.83 -104.51
C GLU A 202 -25.37 -20.42 -105.13
N GLU A 203 -24.56 -19.49 -104.65
CA GLU A 203 -24.41 -18.13 -105.17
C GLU A 203 -23.66 -18.11 -106.51
N GLU A 204 -22.65 -18.96 -106.70
CA GLU A 204 -21.96 -19.15 -107.98
C GLU A 204 -22.86 -19.85 -109.02
N ALA A 205 -23.70 -20.80 -108.57
CA ALA A 205 -24.77 -21.41 -109.39
C ALA A 205 -25.90 -20.41 -109.71
N ARG A 206 -26.27 -19.53 -108.75
CA ARG A 206 -27.21 -18.42 -108.98
C ARG A 206 -26.60 -17.33 -109.85
N ALA A 207 -25.31 -17.02 -109.77
CA ALA A 207 -24.65 -16.03 -110.63
C ALA A 207 -24.64 -16.50 -112.09
N LYS A 208 -24.55 -17.82 -112.32
CA LYS A 208 -24.76 -18.42 -113.65
C LYS A 208 -26.21 -18.37 -114.13
N ALA A 209 -27.19 -18.51 -113.23
CA ALA A 209 -28.62 -18.45 -113.55
C ALA A 209 -29.19 -17.01 -113.65
N VAL A 210 -28.59 -16.04 -112.96
CA VAL A 210 -28.99 -14.62 -112.93
C VAL A 210 -28.37 -13.82 -114.08
N ALA A 211 -27.25 -14.27 -114.67
CA ALA A 211 -26.76 -13.73 -115.95
C ALA A 211 -27.73 -13.96 -117.12
N GLU A 212 -28.68 -14.90 -116.99
CA GLU A 212 -29.64 -15.28 -118.03
C GLU A 212 -31.07 -14.79 -117.76
N ALA A 213 -31.35 -14.26 -116.56
CA ALA A 213 -32.72 -14.01 -116.12
C ALA A 213 -32.94 -12.63 -115.50
N GLN A 214 -32.78 -11.56 -116.30
CA GLN A 214 -33.31 -10.18 -116.11
C GLN A 214 -32.23 -9.15 -115.74
N ALA A 215 -31.92 -8.12 -116.54
CA ALA A 215 -32.67 -7.44 -117.62
C ALA A 215 -34.07 -6.91 -117.21
N LYS A 216 -34.38 -6.79 -115.93
CA LYS A 216 -35.66 -6.23 -115.49
C LYS A 216 -35.61 -5.73 -114.05
N ALA A 217 -35.77 -4.42 -113.93
CA ALA A 217 -36.32 -3.66 -112.79
C ALA A 217 -35.55 -3.79 -111.46
N GLN A 218 -34.79 -2.78 -111.02
CA GLN A 218 -35.23 -1.47 -110.47
C GLN A 218 -36.32 -1.56 -109.37
N ALA A 219 -36.00 -0.86 -108.28
CA ALA A 219 -36.86 -0.29 -107.21
C ALA A 219 -36.62 -0.93 -105.83
N GLU A 220 -35.90 -0.23 -104.93
CA GLU A 220 -36.45 0.53 -103.77
C GLU A 220 -36.77 -0.44 -102.61
N ASP A 221 -36.09 -0.48 -101.46
CA ASP A 221 -35.43 0.52 -100.62
C ASP A 221 -36.33 1.66 -100.12
N GLU A 222 -37.24 1.29 -99.22
CA GLU A 222 -37.80 2.14 -98.16
C GLU A 222 -37.84 1.29 -96.87
N ALA A 223 -36.97 1.56 -95.90
CA ALA A 223 -37.17 2.52 -94.81
C ALA A 223 -38.05 2.04 -93.64
N ARG A 224 -37.55 2.37 -92.43
CA ARG A 224 -38.32 2.71 -91.21
C ARG A 224 -38.78 1.49 -90.37
N ALA A 225 -38.76 1.46 -89.04
CA ALA A 225 -38.19 2.25 -87.95
C ALA A 225 -38.54 1.53 -86.63
N LYS A 226 -37.67 1.68 -85.61
CA LYS A 226 -37.96 2.07 -84.20
C LYS A 226 -39.00 1.19 -83.45
N ALA A 227 -38.74 0.64 -82.27
CA ALA A 227 -38.36 1.36 -81.05
C ALA A 227 -38.18 0.35 -79.87
N GLU A 228 -37.84 0.89 -78.70
CA GLU A 228 -37.95 0.33 -77.34
C GLU A 228 -36.91 -0.73 -76.92
N ALA A 229 -36.37 -0.77 -75.71
CA ALA A 229 -36.36 0.11 -74.53
C ALA A 229 -35.37 -0.50 -73.52
N GLU A 230 -34.77 0.35 -72.67
CA GLU A 230 -34.31 0.07 -71.28
C GLU A 230 -33.29 -1.08 -71.04
N ALA A 231 -32.39 -1.11 -70.04
CA ALA A 231 -32.01 -0.22 -68.95
C ALA A 231 -30.66 -0.71 -68.37
N GLN A 232 -29.85 0.27 -67.97
CA GLN A 232 -29.03 0.37 -66.76
C GLN A 232 -27.84 -0.58 -66.50
N ALA A 233 -26.70 0.09 -66.29
CA ALA A 233 -25.49 -0.44 -65.70
C ALA A 233 -24.96 0.52 -64.61
N LYS A 234 -24.49 -0.08 -63.51
CA LYS A 234 -23.45 0.35 -62.54
C LYS A 234 -23.69 1.52 -61.56
N ALA A 235 -23.49 1.24 -60.27
CA ALA A 235 -22.30 1.62 -59.45
C ALA A 235 -22.66 1.53 -57.94
N LYS A 236 -22.07 0.62 -57.16
CA LYS A 236 -20.84 0.75 -56.33
C LYS A 236 -20.93 1.85 -55.25
N ALA A 237 -21.02 1.40 -54.01
CA ALA A 237 -21.14 2.19 -52.79
C ALA A 237 -19.76 2.64 -52.24
N GLU A 238 -19.72 3.85 -51.70
CA GLU A 238 -18.65 4.42 -50.86
C GLU A 238 -19.16 4.55 -49.41
N GLU A 239 -18.35 4.14 -48.45
CA GLU A 239 -18.56 4.41 -47.01
C GLU A 239 -17.94 5.76 -46.62
N LYS A 240 -18.67 6.56 -45.83
CA LYS A 240 -18.23 7.85 -45.28
C LYS A 240 -17.41 7.67 -44.00
N PRO A 241 -16.40 8.51 -43.73
CA PRO A 241 -15.72 8.55 -42.44
C PRO A 241 -16.51 9.35 -41.40
N LYS A 242 -16.56 8.86 -40.14
CA LYS A 242 -17.19 9.54 -38.99
C LYS A 242 -16.34 10.74 -38.53
N GLU A 243 -17.00 11.86 -38.25
CA GLU A 243 -16.41 13.09 -37.74
C GLU A 243 -15.80 12.91 -36.34
N LYS A 244 -14.65 13.55 -36.09
CA LYS A 244 -13.96 13.55 -34.80
C LYS A 244 -14.69 14.48 -33.82
N LYS A 245 -15.55 13.92 -32.97
CA LYS A 245 -16.12 14.62 -31.79
C LYS A 245 -15.00 15.16 -30.88
N SER A 246 -15.22 16.35 -30.29
CA SER A 246 -14.34 17.03 -29.31
C SER A 246 -14.04 16.15 -28.08
N LEU A 247 -12.84 16.28 -27.50
CA LEU A 247 -12.34 15.46 -26.37
C LEU A 247 -13.24 15.51 -25.13
N PHE A 248 -13.79 16.68 -24.81
CA PHE A 248 -14.74 16.83 -23.68
C PHE A 248 -16.08 16.13 -23.96
N ALA A 249 -16.57 16.20 -25.20
CA ALA A 249 -17.81 15.51 -25.59
C ALA A 249 -17.69 13.98 -25.45
N ARG A 250 -16.50 13.42 -25.72
CA ARG A 250 -16.23 11.99 -25.51
C ARG A 250 -16.21 11.62 -24.02
N LEU A 251 -15.65 12.46 -23.15
CA LEU A 251 -15.70 12.22 -21.70
C LEU A 251 -17.14 12.23 -21.20
N LYS A 252 -17.94 13.22 -21.60
CA LYS A 252 -19.36 13.28 -21.25
C LYS A 252 -20.13 12.04 -21.71
N GLU A 253 -19.84 11.54 -22.91
CA GLU A 253 -20.43 10.31 -23.46
C GLU A 253 -20.00 9.07 -22.65
N SER A 254 -18.71 8.96 -22.33
CA SER A 254 -18.18 7.85 -21.53
C SER A 254 -18.75 7.82 -20.12
N LEU A 255 -18.92 8.98 -19.46
CA LEU A 255 -19.46 9.03 -18.11
C LEU A 255 -20.98 8.94 -18.06
N SER A 256 -21.68 8.74 -19.18
CA SER A 256 -23.15 8.75 -19.28
C SER A 256 -23.85 7.97 -18.18
N ARG A 257 -23.45 6.72 -17.92
CA ARG A 257 -24.05 5.87 -16.87
C ARG A 257 -23.82 6.40 -15.45
N THR A 258 -22.61 6.89 -15.16
CA THR A 258 -22.30 7.48 -13.85
C THR A 258 -23.00 8.83 -13.70
N LYS A 259 -23.09 9.60 -14.79
CA LYS A 259 -23.84 10.86 -14.87
C LYS A 259 -25.33 10.65 -14.65
N GLU A 260 -25.93 9.57 -15.16
CA GLU A 260 -27.35 9.26 -14.92
C GLU A 260 -27.65 9.13 -13.42
N ASN A 261 -26.80 8.44 -12.66
CA ASN A 261 -27.00 8.23 -11.22
C ASN A 261 -26.53 9.42 -10.37
N LEU A 262 -25.27 9.84 -10.54
CA LEU A 262 -24.61 10.81 -9.66
C LEU A 262 -24.75 12.26 -10.16
N GLY A 263 -24.93 12.46 -11.47
CA GLY A 263 -25.16 13.77 -12.07
C GLY A 263 -26.64 14.14 -12.09
N SER A 264 -27.37 13.69 -13.11
CA SER A 264 -28.80 14.00 -13.32
C SER A 264 -29.68 13.45 -12.20
N GLY A 265 -29.37 12.26 -11.66
CA GLY A 265 -30.08 11.67 -10.54
C GLY A 265 -30.05 12.59 -9.32
N ILE A 266 -28.88 13.10 -8.96
CA ILE A 266 -28.74 14.06 -7.85
C ILE A 266 -29.38 15.41 -8.19
N VAL A 267 -29.14 15.97 -9.37
CA VAL A 267 -29.74 17.26 -9.79
C VAL A 267 -31.27 17.23 -9.68
N SER A 268 -31.90 16.11 -10.04
CA SER A 268 -33.36 15.95 -9.95
C SER A 268 -33.89 15.98 -8.50
N LEU A 269 -33.09 15.57 -7.51
CA LEU A 269 -33.48 15.65 -6.10
C LEU A 269 -33.55 17.10 -5.61
N PHE A 270 -32.70 17.97 -6.13
CA PHE A 270 -32.64 19.38 -5.71
C PHE A 270 -33.65 20.28 -6.43
N LYS A 271 -34.26 19.83 -7.54
CA LYS A 271 -35.17 20.65 -8.35
C LYS A 271 -36.54 20.80 -7.65
N GLY A 272 -36.80 21.98 -7.09
CA GLY A 272 -38.09 22.33 -6.50
C GLY A 272 -38.39 21.72 -5.13
N LYS A 273 -37.41 21.06 -4.49
CA LYS A 273 -37.52 20.58 -3.10
C LYS A 273 -37.05 21.63 -2.09
N THR A 274 -37.60 21.56 -0.88
CA THR A 274 -37.10 22.30 0.29
C THR A 274 -35.93 21.58 0.92
N ILE A 275 -35.07 22.30 1.66
CA ILE A 275 -34.00 21.69 2.45
C ILE A 275 -34.62 21.14 3.73
N ASP A 276 -34.86 19.84 3.76
CA ASP A 276 -35.39 19.07 4.89
C ASP A 276 -34.61 17.76 5.07
N ASP A 277 -34.93 17.02 6.15
CA ASP A 277 -34.26 15.75 6.46
C ASP A 277 -34.45 14.70 5.36
N GLU A 278 -35.61 14.70 4.68
CA GLU A 278 -35.91 13.79 3.56
C GLU A 278 -34.98 14.02 2.37
N LEU A 279 -34.66 15.28 2.02
CA LEU A 279 -33.67 15.60 0.99
C LEU A 279 -32.28 15.02 1.31
N TYR A 280 -31.84 15.10 2.57
CA TYR A 280 -30.54 14.56 2.97
C TYR A 280 -30.51 13.03 2.94
N GLU A 281 -31.57 12.36 3.36
CA GLU A 281 -31.71 10.89 3.27
C GLU A 281 -31.72 10.40 1.82
N ASP A 282 -32.45 11.08 0.94
CA ASP A 282 -32.48 10.80 -0.50
C ASP A 282 -31.09 10.98 -1.14
N LEU A 283 -30.40 12.07 -0.78
CA LEU A 283 -29.06 12.37 -1.26
C LEU A 283 -28.04 11.33 -0.79
N GLU A 284 -28.07 10.97 0.49
CA GLU A 284 -27.22 9.91 1.06
C GLU A 284 -27.43 8.60 0.30
N THR A 285 -28.69 8.22 0.08
CA THR A 285 -29.04 7.01 -0.68
C THR A 285 -28.45 7.04 -2.08
N GLN A 286 -28.58 8.16 -2.81
CA GLN A 286 -28.01 8.28 -4.16
C GLN A 286 -26.48 8.19 -4.17
N LEU A 287 -25.80 8.86 -3.24
CA LEU A 287 -24.34 8.81 -3.13
C LEU A 287 -23.85 7.37 -2.85
N LEU A 288 -24.55 6.64 -1.99
CA LEU A 288 -24.24 5.24 -1.71
C LEU A 288 -24.47 4.32 -2.92
N VAL A 289 -25.58 4.50 -3.64
CA VAL A 289 -25.88 3.74 -4.88
C VAL A 289 -24.82 3.98 -5.95
N ALA A 290 -24.28 5.19 -6.02
CA ALA A 290 -23.18 5.55 -6.93
C ALA A 290 -21.79 5.04 -6.46
N ASP A 291 -21.71 4.26 -5.38
CA ASP A 291 -20.47 3.72 -4.80
C ASP A 291 -19.51 4.79 -4.23
N VAL A 292 -20.01 5.96 -3.81
CA VAL A 292 -19.20 6.98 -3.09
C VAL A 292 -18.69 6.48 -1.74
N GLY A 293 -19.40 5.51 -1.14
CA GLY A 293 -19.01 4.83 0.09
C GLY A 293 -19.39 5.59 1.37
N MET A 294 -19.73 4.84 2.42
CA MET A 294 -20.33 5.33 3.65
C MET A 294 -19.60 6.54 4.26
N ASP A 295 -18.31 6.39 4.57
CA ASP A 295 -17.54 7.44 5.27
C ASP A 295 -17.47 8.74 4.45
N THR A 296 -17.30 8.63 3.14
CA THR A 296 -17.21 9.78 2.24
C THR A 296 -18.57 10.45 2.09
N THR A 297 -19.63 9.65 1.93
CA THR A 297 -21.01 10.15 1.87
C THR A 297 -21.35 10.91 3.14
N GLN A 298 -21.07 10.36 4.32
CA GLN A 298 -21.33 11.05 5.59
C GLN A 298 -20.59 12.38 5.66
N LYS A 299 -19.32 12.45 5.25
CA LYS A 299 -18.56 13.70 5.19
C LYS A 299 -19.18 14.72 4.23
N ILE A 300 -19.76 14.27 3.12
CA ILE A 300 -20.48 15.14 2.19
C ILE A 300 -21.74 15.69 2.86
N ILE A 301 -22.57 14.82 3.42
CA ILE A 301 -23.82 15.20 4.08
C ILE A 301 -23.56 16.15 5.27
N ASP A 302 -22.63 15.81 6.16
CA ASP A 302 -22.29 16.63 7.33
C ASP A 302 -21.87 18.05 6.92
N HIS A 303 -21.02 18.17 5.91
CA HIS A 303 -20.56 19.46 5.42
C HIS A 303 -21.68 20.27 4.75
N LEU A 304 -22.61 19.61 4.06
CA LEU A 304 -23.78 20.26 3.48
C LEU A 304 -24.72 20.78 4.57
N THR A 305 -25.02 19.96 5.58
CA THR A 305 -25.85 20.34 6.74
C THR A 305 -25.24 21.52 7.50
N ASP A 306 -23.94 21.49 7.75
CA ASP A 306 -23.19 22.60 8.36
C ASP A 306 -23.23 23.86 7.49
N SER A 307 -23.11 23.72 6.17
CA SER A 307 -23.12 24.86 5.25
C SER A 307 -24.51 25.48 5.11
N ALA A 308 -25.56 24.66 5.11
CA ALA A 308 -26.95 25.10 5.06
C ALA A 308 -27.33 25.90 6.31
N SER A 309 -26.97 25.38 7.50
CA SER A 309 -27.24 26.04 8.79
C SER A 309 -26.48 27.35 8.97
N ARG A 310 -25.22 27.45 8.51
CA ARG A 310 -24.40 28.67 8.67
C ARG A 310 -24.78 29.81 7.73
N LYS A 311 -25.31 29.50 6.54
CA LYS A 311 -25.61 30.50 5.50
C LYS A 311 -27.11 30.83 5.40
N ASP A 312 -27.94 30.32 6.31
CA ASP A 312 -29.41 30.41 6.24
C ASP A 312 -29.94 30.07 4.82
N LEU A 313 -29.36 29.03 4.21
CA LEU A 313 -29.73 28.64 2.85
C LEU A 313 -31.15 28.07 2.87
N LYS A 314 -32.02 28.68 2.05
CA LYS A 314 -33.40 28.22 1.86
C LYS A 314 -33.61 27.56 0.50
N ASP A 315 -32.57 27.52 -0.33
CA ASP A 315 -32.63 27.11 -1.73
C ASP A 315 -31.78 25.86 -1.95
N ALA A 316 -32.44 24.81 -2.46
CA ALA A 316 -31.83 23.54 -2.80
C ALA A 316 -30.82 23.66 -3.95
N GLU A 317 -31.01 24.60 -4.89
CA GLU A 317 -30.08 24.81 -6.01
C GLU A 317 -28.73 25.36 -5.51
N ALA A 318 -28.74 26.23 -4.51
CA ALA A 318 -27.52 26.69 -3.85
C ALA A 318 -26.80 25.57 -3.07
N LEU A 319 -27.53 24.60 -2.52
CA LEU A 319 -26.95 23.46 -1.81
C LEU A 319 -26.25 22.49 -2.78
N LEU A 320 -26.81 22.29 -3.98
CA LEU A 320 -26.19 21.52 -5.06
C LEU A 320 -24.83 22.12 -5.49
N GLU A 321 -24.74 23.45 -5.58
CA GLU A 321 -23.49 24.13 -5.92
C GLU A 321 -22.42 23.95 -4.82
N ILE A 322 -22.81 23.98 -3.55
CA ILE A 322 -21.91 23.69 -2.44
C ILE A 322 -21.43 22.23 -2.49
N MET A 323 -22.31 21.29 -2.82
CA MET A 323 -21.94 19.89 -2.99
C MET A 323 -20.91 19.71 -4.11
N LYS A 324 -21.13 20.34 -5.27
CA LYS A 324 -20.17 20.34 -6.39
C LYS A 324 -18.82 20.90 -5.97
N GLN A 325 -18.81 22.03 -5.25
CA GLN A 325 -17.58 22.64 -4.74
C GLN A 325 -16.86 21.71 -3.76
N GLN A 326 -17.59 21.03 -2.88
CA GLN A 326 -17.00 20.08 -1.96
C GLN A 326 -16.40 18.87 -2.69
N MET A 327 -17.14 18.29 -3.64
CA MET A 327 -16.68 17.15 -4.45
C MET A 327 -15.47 17.52 -5.31
N SER A 328 -15.47 18.71 -5.94
CA SER A 328 -14.30 19.26 -6.65
C SER A 328 -13.12 19.45 -5.70
N GLY A 329 -13.37 20.00 -4.50
CA GLY A 329 -12.37 20.14 -3.45
C GLY A 329 -11.70 18.82 -3.08
N MET A 330 -12.47 17.73 -2.95
CA MET A 330 -11.91 16.39 -2.69
C MET A 330 -10.99 15.91 -3.83
N LEU A 331 -11.39 16.09 -5.09
CA LEU A 331 -10.61 15.64 -6.24
C LEU A 331 -9.39 16.52 -6.51
N SER A 332 -9.45 17.81 -6.20
CA SER A 332 -8.31 18.74 -6.36
C SER A 332 -7.09 18.33 -5.53
N GLN A 333 -7.31 17.71 -4.37
CA GLN A 333 -6.24 17.22 -3.49
C GLN A 333 -5.44 16.06 -4.09
N VAL A 334 -6.00 15.37 -5.09
CA VAL A 334 -5.37 14.22 -5.76
C VAL A 334 -5.17 14.48 -7.26
N ASN A 335 -5.43 15.70 -7.73
CA ASN A 335 -5.21 16.11 -9.12
C ASN A 335 -3.75 16.53 -9.30
N GLN A 336 -2.87 15.54 -9.44
CA GLN A 336 -1.46 15.77 -9.77
C GLN A 336 -1.07 15.00 -11.04
N PRO A 337 -0.79 15.70 -12.15
CA PRO A 337 -0.23 15.14 -13.37
C PRO A 337 0.99 14.24 -13.17
N LEU A 338 1.08 13.13 -13.92
CA LEU A 338 2.31 12.34 -13.97
C LEU A 338 3.46 13.11 -14.65
N SER A 339 3.13 13.99 -15.61
CA SER A 339 4.10 14.79 -16.36
C SER A 339 4.93 15.73 -15.46
N GLU A 340 4.36 16.26 -14.38
CA GLU A 340 5.08 17.07 -13.39
C GLU A 340 6.16 16.27 -12.66
N VAL A 341 5.82 15.05 -12.21
CA VAL A 341 6.75 14.15 -11.53
C VAL A 341 7.86 13.70 -12.48
N MET A 342 7.50 13.43 -13.74
CA MET A 342 8.47 13.07 -14.78
C MET A 342 9.42 14.23 -15.15
N GLN A 343 8.95 15.48 -15.11
CA GLN A 343 9.80 16.65 -15.36
C GLN A 343 10.79 16.91 -14.21
N ALA A 344 10.41 16.56 -12.98
CA ALA A 344 11.29 16.66 -11.82
C ALA A 344 12.37 15.56 -11.77
N HIS A 345 12.25 14.52 -12.60
CA HIS A 345 13.20 13.41 -12.66
C HIS A 345 14.51 13.83 -13.35
N ASP A 346 15.64 13.54 -12.70
CA ASP A 346 16.95 13.73 -13.33
C ASP A 346 17.27 12.57 -14.28
N SER A 347 17.22 12.86 -15.58
CA SER A 347 17.58 11.92 -16.65
C SER A 347 19.01 11.32 -16.52
N SER A 348 19.90 11.96 -15.76
CA SER A 348 21.24 11.43 -15.48
C SER A 348 21.22 10.18 -14.57
N GLU A 349 20.16 10.01 -13.77
CA GLU A 349 19.94 8.85 -12.89
C GLU A 349 19.40 7.62 -13.64
N GLY A 350 19.12 7.75 -14.94
CA GLY A 350 18.58 6.71 -15.81
C GLY A 350 17.12 6.94 -16.20
N PRO A 351 16.43 5.90 -16.73
CA PRO A 351 15.05 6.04 -17.20
C PRO A 351 14.10 6.36 -16.04
N PHE A 352 13.03 7.10 -16.31
CA PHE A 352 11.88 7.18 -15.42
C PHE A 352 11.18 5.81 -15.40
N VAL A 353 10.90 5.28 -14.21
CA VAL A 353 10.48 3.88 -14.04
C VAL A 353 9.06 3.87 -13.48
N ILE A 354 8.13 3.34 -14.26
CA ILE A 354 6.73 3.17 -13.89
C ILE A 354 6.49 1.69 -13.64
N LEU A 355 6.22 1.34 -12.38
CA LEU A 355 5.83 -0.01 -11.98
C LEU A 355 4.30 -0.09 -11.91
N MET A 356 3.70 -0.85 -12.83
CA MET A 356 2.26 -1.02 -12.89
C MET A 356 1.82 -2.17 -12.00
N VAL A 357 0.97 -1.89 -11.02
CA VAL A 357 0.43 -2.89 -10.10
C VAL A 357 -1.10 -2.91 -10.14
N GLY A 358 -1.69 -3.98 -9.63
CA GLY A 358 -3.15 -4.16 -9.60
C GLY A 358 -3.57 -5.59 -9.95
N VAL A 359 -4.86 -5.88 -9.79
CA VAL A 359 -5.36 -7.26 -9.96
C VAL A 359 -5.57 -7.63 -11.43
N ASN A 360 -5.81 -8.89 -11.72
CA ASN A 360 -6.09 -9.34 -13.08
C ASN A 360 -7.42 -8.77 -13.58
N GLY A 361 -7.48 -8.43 -14.87
CA GLY A 361 -8.71 -7.96 -15.52
C GLY A 361 -9.05 -6.48 -15.31
N VAL A 362 -8.30 -5.73 -14.49
CA VAL A 362 -8.51 -4.28 -14.29
C VAL A 362 -7.90 -3.41 -15.39
N GLY A 363 -7.32 -4.01 -16.44
CA GLY A 363 -6.78 -3.25 -17.58
C GLY A 363 -5.33 -2.77 -17.45
N LYS A 364 -4.48 -3.39 -16.62
CA LYS A 364 -3.04 -3.06 -16.49
C LYS A 364 -2.30 -3.05 -17.82
N THR A 365 -2.22 -4.21 -18.50
CA THR A 365 -1.49 -4.37 -19.76
C THR A 365 -2.04 -3.47 -20.87
N THR A 366 -3.35 -3.26 -20.90
CA THR A 366 -3.99 -2.29 -21.81
C THR A 366 -3.56 -0.85 -21.49
N THR A 367 -3.52 -0.47 -20.22
CA THR A 367 -3.07 0.85 -19.77
C THR A 367 -1.60 1.07 -20.12
N ILE A 368 -0.75 0.05 -19.96
CA ILE A 368 0.66 0.09 -20.38
C ILE A 368 0.78 0.41 -21.87
N GLY A 369 0.04 -0.32 -22.72
CA GLY A 369 0.07 -0.09 -24.17
C GLY A 369 -0.36 1.31 -24.57
N LYS A 370 -1.40 1.86 -23.93
CA LYS A 370 -1.89 3.22 -24.17
C LYS A 370 -0.87 4.28 -23.70
N LEU A 371 -0.33 4.15 -22.48
CA LEU A 371 0.70 5.06 -21.96
C LEU A 371 1.97 5.04 -22.81
N ALA A 372 2.42 3.85 -23.20
CA ALA A 372 3.62 3.69 -24.03
C ALA A 372 3.46 4.43 -25.37
N LYS A 373 2.27 4.34 -25.98
CA LYS A 373 1.97 5.08 -27.21
C LYS A 373 1.90 6.60 -26.97
N GLN A 374 1.26 7.02 -25.90
CA GLN A 374 1.17 8.43 -25.54
C GLN A 374 2.56 9.04 -25.36
N PHE A 375 3.44 8.42 -24.56
CA PHE A 375 4.80 8.92 -24.37
C PHE A 375 5.64 8.89 -25.65
N GLN A 376 5.44 7.89 -26.52
CA GLN A 376 6.08 7.86 -27.84
C GLN A 376 5.62 9.04 -28.70
N GLN A 377 4.33 9.42 -28.67
CA GLN A 377 3.80 10.59 -29.38
C GLN A 377 4.36 11.90 -28.82
N GLU A 378 4.71 11.94 -27.53
CA GLU A 378 5.43 13.04 -26.88
C GLU A 378 6.94 13.04 -27.20
N GLY A 379 7.41 12.12 -28.04
CA GLY A 379 8.80 12.03 -28.48
C GLY A 379 9.75 11.32 -27.51
N LYS A 380 9.22 10.64 -26.49
CA LYS A 380 10.02 9.88 -25.50
C LYS A 380 10.41 8.50 -26.04
N LYS A 381 11.61 8.05 -25.73
CA LYS A 381 12.06 6.67 -25.93
C LYS A 381 11.49 5.81 -24.81
N VAL A 382 10.61 4.89 -25.17
CA VAL A 382 9.93 4.00 -24.23
C VAL A 382 10.49 2.57 -24.35
N MET A 383 10.56 1.86 -23.24
CA MET A 383 10.79 0.41 -23.18
C MET A 383 9.76 -0.23 -22.25
N LEU A 384 9.37 -1.47 -22.55
CA LEU A 384 8.43 -2.25 -21.73
C LEU A 384 9.14 -3.43 -21.07
N ALA A 385 8.71 -3.80 -19.86
CA ALA A 385 9.14 -5.00 -19.17
C ALA A 385 7.95 -5.93 -18.88
N ALA A 386 8.02 -7.18 -19.34
CA ALA A 386 6.99 -8.19 -19.16
C ALA A 386 7.15 -8.93 -17.82
N GLY A 387 6.82 -8.26 -16.72
CA GLY A 387 6.94 -8.84 -15.37
C GLY A 387 5.77 -9.71 -14.92
N ASP A 388 4.65 -9.83 -15.67
CA ASP A 388 3.64 -10.89 -15.44
C ASP A 388 4.12 -12.21 -16.07
N THR A 389 5.19 -12.77 -15.51
CA THR A 389 5.88 -13.96 -16.06
C THR A 389 5.06 -15.24 -15.90
N PHE A 390 4.09 -15.27 -14.99
CA PHE A 390 3.26 -16.45 -14.74
C PHE A 390 2.14 -16.62 -15.77
N ARG A 391 1.79 -15.56 -16.52
CA ARG A 391 0.77 -15.62 -17.57
C ARG A 391 1.43 -15.46 -18.93
N ALA A 392 1.67 -16.57 -19.63
CA ALA A 392 2.22 -16.56 -20.99
C ALA A 392 1.47 -15.60 -21.92
N ALA A 393 0.14 -15.61 -21.88
CA ALA A 393 -0.69 -14.69 -22.67
C ALA A 393 -0.53 -13.21 -22.30
N ALA A 394 -0.15 -12.88 -21.06
CA ALA A 394 0.11 -11.49 -20.67
C ALA A 394 1.44 -11.00 -21.25
N VAL A 395 2.47 -11.85 -21.22
CA VAL A 395 3.76 -11.59 -21.87
C VAL A 395 3.56 -11.40 -23.38
N GLU A 396 2.86 -12.32 -24.04
CA GLU A 396 2.56 -12.24 -25.48
C GLU A 396 1.74 -10.99 -25.81
N GLN A 397 0.71 -10.69 -25.01
CA GLN A 397 -0.10 -9.47 -25.20
C GLN A 397 0.76 -8.21 -25.12
N LEU A 398 1.68 -8.12 -24.15
CA LEU A 398 2.58 -6.97 -24.02
C LEU A 398 3.58 -6.89 -25.19
N GLN A 399 4.08 -8.04 -25.66
CA GLN A 399 4.95 -8.10 -26.85
C GLN A 399 4.23 -7.61 -28.10
N VAL A 400 2.99 -8.04 -28.33
CA VAL A 400 2.16 -7.55 -29.45
C VAL A 400 1.94 -6.03 -29.36
N TRP A 401 1.74 -5.48 -28.15
CA TRP A 401 1.67 -4.03 -27.96
C TRP A 401 2.98 -3.32 -28.31
N GLY A 402 4.12 -3.92 -27.95
CA GLY A 402 5.45 -3.44 -28.30
C GLY A 402 5.69 -3.46 -29.80
N GLU A 403 5.49 -4.61 -30.45
CA GLU A 403 5.64 -4.80 -31.90
C GLU A 403 4.77 -3.85 -32.70
N ARG A 404 3.49 -3.71 -32.32
CA ARG A 404 2.54 -2.80 -32.99
C ARG A 404 2.99 -1.35 -32.97
N ASN A 405 3.75 -0.94 -31.95
CA ASN A 405 4.18 0.44 -31.76
C ASN A 405 5.68 0.64 -31.95
N ASP A 406 6.43 -0.38 -32.39
CA ASP A 406 7.89 -0.35 -32.47
C ASP A 406 8.55 0.05 -31.14
N ILE A 407 8.08 -0.56 -30.04
CA ILE A 407 8.58 -0.34 -28.67
C ILE A 407 9.27 -1.63 -28.19
N PRO A 408 10.55 -1.57 -27.81
CA PRO A 408 11.26 -2.74 -27.29
C PRO A 408 10.61 -3.31 -26.01
N VAL A 409 10.44 -4.63 -25.98
CA VAL A 409 9.90 -5.35 -24.81
C VAL A 409 10.95 -6.33 -24.29
N ILE A 410 11.26 -6.23 -22.99
CA ILE A 410 12.11 -7.18 -22.29
C ILE A 410 11.22 -8.22 -21.64
N ALA A 411 11.42 -9.49 -22.03
CA ALA A 411 10.68 -10.63 -21.55
C ALA A 411 11.63 -11.83 -21.38
N GLN A 412 11.29 -12.72 -20.45
CA GLN A 412 11.94 -14.03 -20.28
C GLN A 412 10.91 -15.15 -20.52
N HIS A 413 11.31 -16.41 -20.29
CA HIS A 413 10.42 -17.56 -20.40
C HIS A 413 9.29 -17.52 -19.35
N THR A 414 8.16 -18.15 -19.66
CA THR A 414 7.04 -18.28 -18.73
C THR A 414 7.49 -18.94 -17.42
N GLY A 415 7.07 -18.38 -16.29
CA GLY A 415 7.46 -18.84 -14.95
C GLY A 415 8.80 -18.28 -14.44
N ALA A 416 9.49 -17.43 -15.23
CA ALA A 416 10.67 -16.73 -14.76
C ALA A 416 10.39 -15.84 -13.54
N ASP A 417 11.43 -15.54 -12.76
CA ASP A 417 11.32 -14.63 -11.63
C ASP A 417 11.05 -13.18 -12.11
N SER A 418 9.90 -12.62 -11.77
CA SER A 418 9.49 -11.26 -12.19
C SER A 418 10.53 -10.20 -11.83
N ALA A 419 11.11 -10.28 -10.62
CA ALA A 419 12.15 -9.35 -10.19
C ALA A 419 13.42 -9.42 -11.06
N SER A 420 13.75 -10.60 -11.58
CA SER A 420 14.89 -10.78 -12.50
C SER A 420 14.60 -10.18 -13.88
N VAL A 421 13.38 -10.34 -14.42
CA VAL A 421 12.98 -9.69 -15.67
C VAL A 421 13.06 -8.16 -15.57
N LEU A 422 12.59 -7.60 -14.45
CA LEU A 422 12.59 -6.15 -14.23
C LEU A 422 14.00 -5.60 -13.97
N TYR A 423 14.88 -6.39 -13.36
CA TYR A 423 16.30 -6.07 -13.23
C TYR A 423 16.96 -5.94 -14.61
N ASP A 424 16.81 -6.96 -15.46
CA ASP A 424 17.36 -6.97 -16.82
C ASP A 424 16.79 -5.82 -17.66
N ALA A 425 15.49 -5.52 -17.51
CA ALA A 425 14.85 -4.45 -18.23
C ALA A 425 15.37 -3.07 -17.83
N LEU A 426 15.63 -2.84 -16.53
CA LEU A 426 16.17 -1.58 -16.04
C LEU A 426 17.63 -1.38 -16.47
N GLU A 427 18.46 -2.42 -16.42
CA GLU A 427 19.83 -2.39 -16.96
C GLU A 427 19.84 -2.12 -18.47
N ALA A 428 18.97 -2.81 -19.22
CA ALA A 428 18.84 -2.61 -20.67
C ALA A 428 18.37 -1.20 -21.01
N ALA A 429 17.37 -0.67 -20.29
CA ALA A 429 16.86 0.69 -20.49
C ALA A 429 17.94 1.75 -20.21
N LYS A 430 18.72 1.57 -19.13
CA LYS A 430 19.86 2.43 -18.80
C LYS A 430 20.95 2.38 -19.87
N SER A 431 21.33 1.18 -20.31
CA SER A 431 22.36 1.01 -21.35
C SER A 431 21.96 1.57 -22.71
N ARG A 432 20.66 1.57 -23.04
CA ARG A 432 20.14 2.08 -24.33
C ARG A 432 19.77 3.56 -24.30
N GLY A 433 19.90 4.23 -23.15
CA GLY A 433 19.51 5.62 -22.99
C GLY A 433 18.01 5.82 -23.27
N THR A 434 17.19 4.90 -22.76
CA THR A 434 15.72 5.00 -22.79
C THR A 434 15.27 6.07 -21.80
N ASP A 435 14.23 6.84 -22.15
CA ASP A 435 13.69 7.88 -21.26
C ASP A 435 12.74 7.29 -20.22
N ILE A 436 11.92 6.31 -20.61
CA ILE A 436 10.85 5.73 -19.77
C ILE A 436 10.85 4.20 -19.86
N LEU A 437 10.84 3.54 -18.71
CA LEU A 437 10.60 2.10 -18.58
C LEU A 437 9.23 1.88 -17.92
N ILE A 438 8.33 1.16 -18.58
CA ILE A 438 7.05 0.75 -18.01
C ILE A 438 7.07 -0.76 -17.76
N ALA A 439 6.92 -1.17 -16.51
CA ALA A 439 6.98 -2.56 -16.10
C ALA A 439 5.60 -3.10 -15.74
N ASP A 440 5.17 -4.17 -16.42
CA ASP A 440 3.99 -4.95 -16.03
C ASP A 440 4.31 -5.86 -14.84
N THR A 441 3.31 -6.22 -14.05
CA THR A 441 3.47 -7.15 -12.92
C THR A 441 2.31 -8.15 -12.85
N ALA A 442 2.52 -9.25 -12.13
CA ALA A 442 1.45 -10.18 -11.81
C ALA A 442 0.29 -9.47 -11.05
N GLY A 443 -0.93 -10.00 -11.20
CA GLY A 443 -2.15 -9.46 -10.57
C GLY A 443 -3.05 -10.49 -9.88
N ARG A 444 -2.52 -11.64 -9.47
CA ARG A 444 -3.30 -12.74 -8.87
C ARG A 444 -3.61 -12.51 -7.39
N LEU A 445 -4.63 -11.70 -7.10
CA LEU A 445 -5.00 -11.31 -5.72
C LEU A 445 -5.49 -12.45 -4.84
N GLN A 446 -5.94 -13.59 -5.39
CA GLN A 446 -6.40 -14.73 -4.59
C GLN A 446 -5.34 -15.27 -3.62
N ASN A 447 -4.05 -15.11 -3.97
CA ASN A 447 -2.91 -15.46 -3.10
C ASN A 447 -2.24 -14.17 -2.59
N LYS A 448 -3.00 -13.36 -1.82
CA LYS A 448 -2.62 -12.00 -1.39
C LYS A 448 -1.18 -11.92 -0.87
N ASN A 449 -0.79 -12.80 0.03
CA ASN A 449 0.53 -12.75 0.67
C ASN A 449 1.67 -12.96 -0.33
N ASN A 450 1.56 -13.97 -1.21
CA ASN A 450 2.60 -14.30 -2.17
C ASN A 450 2.76 -13.19 -3.21
N LEU A 451 1.65 -12.62 -3.70
CA LEU A 451 1.69 -11.48 -4.63
C LEU A 451 2.37 -10.27 -4.00
N MET A 452 2.03 -9.93 -2.74
CA MET A 452 2.62 -8.76 -2.09
C MET A 452 4.11 -8.94 -1.79
N GLU A 453 4.55 -10.14 -1.40
CA GLU A 453 5.98 -10.43 -1.20
C GLU A 453 6.76 -10.41 -2.53
N GLU A 454 6.16 -10.88 -3.62
CA GLU A 454 6.72 -10.78 -4.97
C GLU A 454 6.92 -9.31 -5.38
N LEU A 455 5.90 -8.46 -5.18
CA LEU A 455 5.99 -7.03 -5.49
C LEU A 455 7.02 -6.30 -4.62
N LYS A 456 7.10 -6.62 -3.33
CA LYS A 456 8.16 -6.11 -2.44
C LYS A 456 9.55 -6.54 -2.91
N LYS A 457 9.70 -7.79 -3.39
CA LYS A 457 10.94 -8.28 -3.98
C LYS A 457 11.31 -7.49 -5.23
N VAL A 458 10.35 -7.25 -6.14
CA VAL A 458 10.53 -6.43 -7.35
C VAL A 458 11.06 -5.04 -6.99
N VAL A 459 10.37 -4.31 -6.11
CA VAL A 459 10.79 -2.94 -5.69
C VAL A 459 12.19 -2.95 -5.09
N ARG A 460 12.48 -3.91 -4.20
CA ARG A 460 13.81 -4.06 -3.59
C ARG A 460 14.91 -4.35 -4.61
N VAL A 461 14.62 -5.11 -5.66
CA VAL A 461 15.60 -5.41 -6.72
C VAL A 461 15.84 -4.19 -7.61
N MET A 462 14.80 -3.45 -7.98
CA MET A 462 14.95 -2.17 -8.71
C MET A 462 15.81 -1.16 -7.93
N LYS A 463 15.59 -1.06 -6.61
CA LYS A 463 16.36 -0.19 -5.71
C LYS A 463 17.86 -0.49 -5.65
N LYS A 464 18.29 -1.69 -6.04
CA LYS A 464 19.72 -2.03 -6.12
C LYS A 464 20.41 -1.36 -7.31
N ILE A 465 19.69 -1.11 -8.41
CA ILE A 465 20.22 -0.45 -9.60
C ILE A 465 20.11 1.07 -9.46
N ASN A 466 18.93 1.55 -9.05
CA ASN A 466 18.67 2.95 -8.78
C ASN A 466 17.87 3.06 -7.47
N PRO A 467 18.43 3.68 -6.40
CA PRO A 467 17.73 3.85 -5.12
C PRO A 467 16.37 4.56 -5.17
N ASN A 468 16.16 5.42 -6.18
CA ASN A 468 14.93 6.17 -6.43
C ASN A 468 13.91 5.39 -7.28
N ALA A 469 14.29 4.24 -7.86
CA ALA A 469 13.38 3.41 -8.65
C ALA A 469 12.55 2.44 -7.76
N PRO A 470 11.30 2.13 -8.14
CA PRO A 470 10.51 2.79 -9.19
C PRO A 470 10.12 4.22 -8.80
N HIS A 471 10.14 5.12 -9.79
CA HIS A 471 9.81 6.54 -9.61
C HIS A 471 8.29 6.75 -9.52
N GLU A 472 7.52 5.86 -10.15
CA GLU A 472 6.07 5.79 -10.01
C GLU A 472 5.66 4.33 -9.75
N VAL A 473 4.92 4.10 -8.66
CA VAL A 473 4.19 2.85 -8.41
C VAL A 473 2.72 3.12 -8.66
N MET A 474 2.25 2.72 -9.85
CA MET A 474 0.92 3.07 -10.36
C MET A 474 -0.04 1.90 -10.21
N LEU A 475 -1.03 2.05 -9.34
CA LEU A 475 -2.09 1.08 -9.18
C LEU A 475 -3.19 1.28 -10.23
N THR A 476 -3.49 0.24 -10.99
CA THR A 476 -4.66 0.22 -11.89
C THR A 476 -5.85 -0.39 -11.18
N LEU A 477 -6.98 0.33 -11.16
CA LEU A 477 -8.24 -0.08 -10.56
C LEU A 477 -9.36 -0.09 -11.61
N ASP A 478 -10.34 -0.96 -11.39
CA ASP A 478 -11.57 -1.01 -12.18
C ASP A 478 -12.66 -0.25 -11.43
N ALA A 479 -13.16 0.84 -12.03
CA ALA A 479 -14.19 1.68 -11.43
C ALA A 479 -15.52 0.94 -11.21
N GLY A 480 -15.78 -0.14 -11.95
CA GLY A 480 -16.97 -0.98 -11.77
C GLY A 480 -16.96 -1.84 -10.49
N THR A 481 -15.79 -1.98 -9.84
CA THR A 481 -15.64 -2.88 -8.68
C THR A 481 -16.04 -2.26 -7.34
N GLY A 482 -16.37 -0.97 -7.30
CA GLY A 482 -16.86 -0.27 -6.11
C GLY A 482 -15.93 -0.44 -4.90
N GLN A 483 -16.45 -0.86 -3.75
CA GLN A 483 -15.68 -1.05 -2.52
C GLN A 483 -14.49 -2.03 -2.61
N ASN A 484 -14.49 -2.94 -3.58
CA ASN A 484 -13.34 -3.81 -3.81
C ASN A 484 -12.11 -3.02 -4.27
N ALA A 485 -12.30 -1.91 -4.99
CA ALA A 485 -11.20 -1.02 -5.39
C ALA A 485 -10.54 -0.38 -4.16
N ILE A 486 -11.34 0.01 -3.16
CA ILE A 486 -10.85 0.57 -1.88
C ILE A 486 -9.99 -0.45 -1.13
N SER A 487 -10.49 -1.69 -1.01
CA SER A 487 -9.72 -2.76 -0.35
C SER A 487 -8.41 -3.05 -1.07
N GLN A 488 -8.42 -3.05 -2.40
CA GLN A 488 -7.21 -3.24 -3.21
C GLN A 488 -6.21 -2.09 -3.02
N ALA A 489 -6.66 -0.84 -3.13
CA ALA A 489 -5.82 0.33 -2.92
C ALA A 489 -5.10 0.28 -1.57
N LYS A 490 -5.82 -0.07 -0.50
CA LYS A 490 -5.22 -0.27 0.83
C LYS A 490 -4.13 -1.33 0.83
N LEU A 491 -4.42 -2.53 0.33
CA LEU A 491 -3.48 -3.66 0.35
C LEU A 491 -2.21 -3.39 -0.46
N PHE A 492 -2.35 -2.82 -1.66
CA PHE A 492 -1.18 -2.49 -2.48
C PHE A 492 -0.36 -1.34 -1.88
N ASN A 493 -1.02 -0.33 -1.29
CA ASN A 493 -0.31 0.78 -0.64
C ASN A 493 0.51 0.30 0.57
N GLU A 494 -0.07 -0.57 1.40
CA GLU A 494 0.65 -1.18 2.53
C GLU A 494 1.84 -2.04 2.08
N ALA A 495 1.76 -2.67 0.91
CA ALA A 495 2.79 -3.58 0.42
C ALA A 495 3.97 -2.86 -0.27
N VAL A 496 3.70 -1.91 -1.16
CA VAL A 496 4.74 -1.32 -2.02
C VAL A 496 4.83 0.20 -1.98
N GLY A 497 3.87 0.89 -1.32
CA GLY A 497 3.79 2.34 -1.32
C GLY A 497 3.39 2.89 -2.68
N LEU A 498 2.11 3.20 -2.85
CA LEU A 498 1.58 3.70 -4.11
C LEU A 498 1.85 5.20 -4.25
N THR A 499 2.21 5.62 -5.47
CA THR A 499 2.46 7.03 -5.80
C THR A 499 1.47 7.58 -6.83
N GLY A 500 0.72 6.69 -7.48
CA GLY A 500 -0.37 7.09 -8.36
C GLY A 500 -1.41 6.00 -8.57
N ILE A 501 -2.59 6.43 -9.01
CA ILE A 501 -3.73 5.57 -9.33
C ILE A 501 -4.19 5.85 -10.75
N THR A 502 -4.48 4.79 -11.50
CA THR A 502 -5.24 4.83 -12.75
C THR A 502 -6.58 4.13 -12.55
N LEU A 503 -7.68 4.85 -12.80
CA LEU A 503 -9.03 4.27 -12.76
C LEU A 503 -9.50 3.96 -14.17
N THR A 504 -9.90 2.72 -14.44
CA THR A 504 -10.32 2.26 -15.77
C THR A 504 -11.80 1.88 -15.80
N LYS A 505 -12.32 1.66 -17.00
CA LYS A 505 -13.69 1.18 -17.27
C LYS A 505 -14.79 2.11 -16.73
N LEU A 506 -14.51 3.41 -16.69
CA LEU A 506 -15.51 4.41 -16.29
C LEU A 506 -16.68 4.50 -17.28
N ASP A 507 -16.46 4.08 -18.53
CA ASP A 507 -17.46 3.96 -19.59
C ASP A 507 -18.47 2.82 -19.38
N GLY A 508 -18.05 1.75 -18.69
CA GLY A 508 -18.87 0.57 -18.48
C GLY A 508 -19.80 0.66 -17.27
N THR A 509 -19.64 1.65 -16.38
CA THR A 509 -20.19 1.60 -15.02
C THR A 509 -20.98 2.84 -14.62
N ALA A 510 -22.01 2.62 -13.79
CA ALA A 510 -22.72 3.68 -13.08
C ALA A 510 -22.17 3.93 -11.67
N LYS A 511 -21.13 3.16 -11.28
CA LYS A 511 -20.48 3.15 -9.96
C LYS A 511 -19.25 4.07 -9.90
N GLY A 512 -19.21 5.11 -10.73
CA GLY A 512 -18.06 6.00 -10.81
C GLY A 512 -17.80 6.83 -9.55
N GLY A 513 -18.70 6.81 -8.55
CA GLY A 513 -18.53 7.50 -7.27
C GLY A 513 -17.36 6.98 -6.43
N VAL A 514 -16.86 5.77 -6.71
CA VAL A 514 -15.69 5.19 -6.02
C VAL A 514 -14.45 6.08 -6.08
N ILE A 515 -14.34 6.94 -7.10
CA ILE A 515 -13.25 7.90 -7.25
C ILE A 515 -13.15 8.84 -6.04
N PHE A 516 -14.30 9.26 -5.48
CA PHE A 516 -14.36 10.16 -4.34
C PHE A 516 -13.88 9.48 -3.06
N SER A 517 -14.27 8.22 -2.82
CA SER A 517 -13.77 7.47 -1.65
C SER A 517 -12.29 7.14 -1.77
N ILE A 518 -11.78 6.87 -2.97
CA ILE A 518 -10.34 6.68 -3.19
C ILE A 518 -9.59 7.98 -2.87
N ALA A 519 -10.05 9.11 -3.42
CA ALA A 519 -9.45 10.42 -3.21
C ALA A 519 -9.49 10.83 -1.72
N ASP A 520 -10.62 10.61 -1.04
CA ASP A 520 -10.78 10.96 0.36
C ASP A 520 -9.91 10.10 1.29
N LYS A 521 -9.88 8.78 1.08
CA LYS A 521 -9.20 7.85 2.01
C LYS A 521 -7.68 7.80 1.83
N PHE A 522 -7.19 7.77 0.59
CA PHE A 522 -5.79 7.46 0.35
C PHE A 522 -4.91 8.68 0.10
N LYS A 523 -5.49 9.79 -0.38
CA LYS A 523 -4.73 11.00 -0.76
C LYS A 523 -3.56 10.71 -1.71
N ILE A 524 -3.67 9.64 -2.51
CA ILE A 524 -2.73 9.30 -3.57
C ILE A 524 -3.21 9.97 -4.86
N PRO A 525 -2.32 10.61 -5.64
CA PRO A 525 -2.69 11.21 -6.91
C PRO A 525 -3.39 10.24 -7.85
N ILE A 526 -4.49 10.70 -8.46
CA ILE A 526 -5.10 10.02 -9.59
C ILE A 526 -4.42 10.57 -10.84
N ARG A 527 -3.67 9.72 -11.55
CA ARG A 527 -2.88 10.12 -12.72
C ARG A 527 -3.71 10.09 -13.99
N TYR A 528 -4.47 9.01 -14.17
CA TYR A 528 -5.22 8.74 -15.39
C TYR A 528 -6.60 8.15 -15.12
N ILE A 529 -7.51 8.42 -16.06
CA ILE A 529 -8.81 7.78 -16.17
C ILE A 529 -8.96 7.11 -17.54
N GLY A 530 -9.40 5.86 -17.54
CA GLY A 530 -9.71 5.06 -18.71
C GLY A 530 -11.22 5.07 -18.97
N VAL A 531 -11.60 5.60 -20.13
CA VAL A 531 -12.97 5.93 -20.51
C VAL A 531 -13.41 5.20 -21.79
N GLY A 532 -12.76 4.08 -22.11
CA GLY A 532 -13.05 3.27 -23.28
C GLY A 532 -11.89 2.34 -23.67
N GLU A 533 -12.08 1.59 -24.76
CA GLU A 533 -11.12 0.59 -25.25
C GLU A 533 -10.10 1.16 -26.24
N SER A 534 -10.42 2.26 -26.92
CA SER A 534 -9.57 2.85 -27.95
C SER A 534 -8.26 3.36 -27.36
N ILE A 535 -7.24 3.48 -28.21
CA ILE A 535 -5.91 3.91 -27.76
C ILE A 535 -5.91 5.32 -27.15
N ASP A 536 -6.81 6.18 -27.65
CA ASP A 536 -6.99 7.57 -27.20
C ASP A 536 -7.92 7.68 -25.96
N ASP A 537 -8.47 6.56 -25.47
CA ASP A 537 -9.45 6.55 -24.36
C ASP A 537 -8.79 6.45 -22.97
N LEU A 538 -7.48 6.65 -22.88
CA LEU A 538 -6.78 6.89 -21.62
C LEU A 538 -6.49 8.38 -21.53
N ARG A 539 -7.07 9.04 -20.52
CA ARG A 539 -6.91 10.48 -20.33
C ARG A 539 -6.19 10.75 -19.03
N GLN A 540 -5.35 11.79 -19.04
CA GLN A 540 -4.85 12.36 -17.81
C GLN A 540 -6.03 12.85 -16.97
N PHE A 541 -5.98 12.60 -15.67
CA PHE A 541 -7.05 13.00 -14.77
C PHE A 541 -7.02 14.52 -14.57
N ASP A 542 -8.20 15.13 -14.66
CA ASP A 542 -8.46 16.50 -14.22
C ASP A 542 -9.74 16.49 -13.39
N GLY A 543 -9.63 16.88 -12.12
CA GLY A 543 -10.74 16.82 -11.18
C GLY A 543 -11.87 17.79 -11.53
N GLN A 544 -11.54 18.96 -12.09
CA GLN A 544 -12.55 19.96 -12.45
C GLN A 544 -13.30 19.53 -13.71
N GLU A 545 -12.59 19.10 -14.76
CA GLU A 545 -13.24 18.56 -15.97
C GLU A 545 -14.12 17.36 -15.65
N PHE A 546 -13.70 16.51 -14.70
CA PHE A 546 -14.48 15.35 -14.27
C PHE A 546 -15.80 15.76 -13.60
N ILE A 547 -15.77 16.72 -12.68
CA ILE A 547 -16.96 17.26 -12.02
C ILE A 547 -17.87 17.96 -13.04
N ASP A 548 -17.29 18.78 -13.91
CA ASP A 548 -18.06 19.50 -14.93
C ASP A 548 -18.74 18.52 -15.87
N ALA A 549 -18.03 17.49 -16.35
CA ALA A 549 -18.62 16.44 -17.18
C ALA A 549 -19.78 15.73 -16.48
N LEU A 550 -19.61 15.40 -15.19
CA LEU A 550 -20.60 14.72 -14.37
C LEU A 550 -21.89 15.53 -14.19
N PHE A 551 -21.79 16.86 -14.03
CA PHE A 551 -22.94 17.73 -13.76
C PHE A 551 -23.34 18.67 -14.92
N SER A 552 -22.82 18.43 -16.13
CA SER A 552 -22.99 19.28 -17.34
C SER A 552 -24.42 19.40 -17.93
N GLU A 553 -25.48 19.06 -17.19
CA GLU A 553 -26.87 19.34 -17.57
C GLU A 553 -27.35 20.73 -17.16
N MET A 554 -26.49 21.51 -16.51
CA MET A 554 -26.78 22.88 -16.08
C MET A 554 -26.69 23.95 -17.19
N ASP A 555 -26.23 23.61 -18.40
CA ASP A 555 -25.95 24.58 -19.47
C ASP A 555 -26.86 24.49 -20.71
N THR A 556 -27.90 23.68 -20.70
CA THR A 556 -28.94 23.76 -21.75
C THR A 556 -30.11 24.59 -21.23
N PRO A 557 -30.22 25.89 -21.58
CA PRO A 557 -31.51 26.54 -21.52
C PRO A 557 -32.44 25.77 -22.45
N GLU A 558 -33.55 25.26 -21.90
CA GLU A 558 -34.61 24.65 -22.69
C GLU A 558 -35.02 25.62 -23.81
N SER A 559 -34.80 25.19 -25.05
CA SER A 559 -35.21 25.91 -26.27
C SER A 559 -36.64 25.58 -26.65
#